data_AF-A8QD83-F1
#
_entry.id   AF-A8QD83-F1
#
_cell.length_a   1.000
_cell.length_b   1.000
_cell.length_c   1.000
_cell.angle_alpha   90.00
_cell.angle_beta   90.00
_cell.angle_gamma   90.00
#
_symmetry.space_group_name_H-M   'P 1'
#
loop_
_entity.id
_entity.type
_entity.pdbx_description
1 polymer ?
#
loop_
_entity_poly.entity_id
_entity_poly.type
_entity_poly.pdbx_seq_one_letter_code
_entity_poly.pdbx_strand_id
1 'polypeptide(L)'
;MLLNPAIQEKAHAEIDTVVGPNRLPGYEDEVHLPLVRAIIKETLRWRPPTVMGVPHAVTVDDEYYGYKIPKGSTVIGNSTCSPKILDVLIWPVFAMSHDPKRYPNPELFDPEARFYKSHPGSAAEYATKRNSLERDHFAYGHGRRICAGSE
;
A
#
# COMPACT_ATOMS: atom_id res chain seq x y z
N MET A 1 -14.59 7.15 0.78
CA MET A 1 -15.53 7.76 -0.18
C MET A 1 -16.33 8.91 0.42
N LEU A 2 -16.95 8.77 1.60
CA LEU A 2 -17.70 9.87 2.25
C LEU A 2 -16.91 11.19 2.40
N LEU A 3 -15.59 11.11 2.62
CA LEU A 3 -14.71 12.28 2.72
C LEU A 3 -14.30 12.87 1.36
N ASN A 4 -14.52 12.14 0.26
CA ASN A 4 -14.15 12.55 -1.10
C ASN A 4 -15.27 12.24 -2.12
N PRO A 5 -16.44 12.94 -2.04
CA PRO A 5 -17.59 12.63 -2.88
C PRO A 5 -17.33 12.75 -4.39
N ALA A 6 -16.50 13.71 -4.81
CA ALA A 6 -16.16 13.90 -6.23
C ALA A 6 -15.40 12.69 -6.82
N ILE A 7 -14.54 12.03 -6.01
CA ILE A 7 -13.85 10.81 -6.44
C ILE A 7 -14.83 9.64 -6.52
N GLN A 8 -15.76 9.57 -5.57
CA GLN A 8 -16.82 8.56 -5.60
C GLN A 8 -17.69 8.69 -6.87
N GLU A 9 -18.12 9.90 -7.22
CA GLU A 9 -18.92 10.15 -8.42
C GLU A 9 -18.20 9.69 -9.70
N LYS A 10 -16.91 10.01 -9.82
CA LYS A 10 -16.09 9.55 -10.96
C LYS A 10 -15.96 8.03 -11.01
N ALA A 11 -15.79 7.36 -9.87
CA ALA A 11 -15.73 5.90 -9.81
C ALA A 11 -17.05 5.26 -10.23
N HIS A 12 -18.18 5.83 -9.80
CA HIS A 12 -19.50 5.41 -10.26
C HIS A 12 -19.65 5.58 -11.77
N ALA A 13 -19.25 6.73 -12.32
CA ALA A 13 -19.30 6.97 -13.76
C ALA A 13 -18.41 5.99 -14.57
N GLU A 14 -17.23 5.63 -14.05
CA GLU A 14 -16.36 4.61 -14.68
C GLU A 14 -17.06 3.24 -14.69
N ILE A 15 -17.65 2.82 -13.57
CA ILE A 15 -18.40 1.56 -13.46
C ILE A 15 -19.60 1.56 -14.41
N ASP A 16 -20.40 2.62 -14.41
CA ASP A 16 -21.58 2.73 -15.28
C ASP A 16 -21.21 2.68 -16.77
N THR A 17 -20.05 3.24 -17.14
CA THR A 17 -19.55 3.22 -18.51
C THR A 17 -19.06 1.83 -18.94
N VAL A 18 -18.34 1.12 -18.06
CA VAL A 18 -17.69 -0.16 -18.37
C VAL A 18 -18.65 -1.33 -18.23
N VAL A 19 -19.44 -1.36 -17.16
CA VAL A 19 -20.31 -2.47 -16.78
C VAL A 19 -21.73 -2.27 -17.30
N GLY A 20 -22.20 -1.02 -17.30
CA GLY A 20 -23.58 -0.67 -17.65
C GLY A 20 -24.60 -1.00 -16.55
N PRO A 21 -25.87 -0.61 -16.74
CA PRO A 21 -26.89 -0.70 -15.69
C PRO A 21 -27.53 -2.09 -15.53
N ASN A 22 -27.19 -3.05 -16.40
CA ASN A 22 -27.93 -4.31 -16.54
C ASN A 22 -27.33 -5.49 -15.75
N ARG A 23 -26.17 -5.29 -15.12
CA ARG A 23 -25.49 -6.33 -14.34
C ARG A 23 -24.58 -5.71 -13.28
N LEU A 24 -24.14 -6.55 -12.33
CA LEU A 24 -23.11 -6.18 -11.37
C LEU A 24 -21.70 -6.35 -11.99
N PRO A 25 -20.68 -5.61 -11.50
CA PRO A 25 -19.30 -5.81 -11.90
C PRO A 25 -18.79 -7.22 -11.59
N GLY A 26 -18.01 -7.80 -12.51
CA GLY A 26 -17.28 -9.05 -12.36
C GLY A 26 -15.76 -8.85 -12.30
N TYR A 27 -15.01 -9.93 -12.11
CA TYR A 27 -13.53 -9.87 -12.09
C TYR A 27 -12.94 -9.52 -13.45
N GLU A 28 -13.61 -9.94 -14.53
CA GLU A 28 -13.25 -9.64 -15.90
C GLU A 28 -13.26 -8.13 -16.22
N ASP A 29 -14.05 -7.34 -15.48
CA ASP A 29 -14.14 -5.90 -15.67
C ASP A 29 -12.97 -5.15 -15.02
N GLU A 30 -12.25 -5.78 -14.09
CA GLU A 30 -11.25 -5.10 -13.26
C GLU A 30 -10.18 -4.40 -14.09
N VAL A 31 -9.72 -5.03 -15.18
CA VAL A 31 -8.71 -4.47 -16.10
C VAL A 31 -9.21 -3.21 -16.82
N HIS A 32 -10.53 -3.04 -16.93
CA HIS A 32 -11.19 -1.91 -17.56
C HIS A 32 -11.62 -0.84 -16.55
N LEU A 33 -11.36 -1.03 -15.25
CA LEU A 33 -11.70 -0.10 -14.16
C LEU A 33 -10.43 0.51 -13.50
N PRO A 34 -9.60 1.26 -14.25
CA PRO A 34 -8.34 1.79 -13.73
C PRO A 34 -8.52 2.80 -12.59
N LEU A 35 -9.60 3.60 -12.56
CA LEU A 35 -9.85 4.51 -11.43
C LEU A 35 -10.26 3.75 -10.19
N VAL A 36 -11.13 2.74 -10.30
CA VAL A 36 -11.47 1.89 -9.15
C VAL A 36 -10.22 1.20 -8.58
N ARG A 37 -9.33 0.67 -9.44
CA ARG A 37 -8.04 0.11 -9.01
C ARG A 37 -7.17 1.14 -8.31
N ALA A 38 -7.07 2.35 -8.86
CA ALA A 38 -6.32 3.44 -8.25
C ALA A 38 -6.89 3.84 -6.88
N ILE A 39 -8.22 3.84 -6.72
CA ILE A 39 -8.91 4.10 -5.46
C ILE A 39 -8.58 3.03 -4.41
N ILE A 40 -8.59 1.75 -4.78
CA ILE A 40 -8.23 0.64 -3.87
C ILE A 40 -6.79 0.82 -3.37
N LYS A 41 -5.85 1.08 -4.29
CA LYS A 41 -4.44 1.32 -3.95
C LYS A 41 -4.25 2.52 -3.04
N GLU A 42 -4.92 3.63 -3.35
CA GLU A 42 -4.84 4.85 -2.53
C GLU A 42 -5.48 4.65 -1.15
N THR A 43 -6.52 3.83 -1.05
CA THR A 43 -7.11 3.45 0.25
C THR A 43 -6.11 2.66 1.09
N LEU A 44 -5.45 1.67 0.49
CA LEU A 44 -4.45 0.84 1.17
C LEU A 44 -3.18 1.62 1.52
N ARG A 45 -2.77 2.59 0.70
CA ARG A 45 -1.70 3.53 1.03
C ARG A 45 -2.12 4.44 2.18
N TRP A 46 -3.21 5.17 2.04
CA TRP A 46 -3.61 6.24 2.95
C TRP A 46 -4.04 5.73 4.32
N ARG A 47 -4.75 4.59 4.37
CA ARG A 47 -5.25 3.99 5.62
C ARG A 47 -5.06 2.48 5.59
N PRO A 48 -3.81 1.99 5.71
CA PRO A 48 -3.52 0.56 5.68
C PRO A 48 -4.18 -0.14 6.88
N PRO A 49 -4.81 -1.31 6.72
CA PRO A 49 -5.41 -2.03 7.84
C PRO A 49 -4.35 -2.54 8.83
N THR A 50 -3.20 -3.00 8.32
CA THR A 50 -2.07 -3.50 9.11
C THR A 50 -1.03 -2.42 9.30
N VAL A 51 -1.36 -1.42 10.10
CA VAL A 51 -0.55 -0.21 10.24
C VAL A 51 0.85 -0.50 10.85
N MET A 52 1.00 -1.58 11.64
CA MET A 52 2.29 -2.03 12.17
C MET A 52 2.95 -3.18 11.39
N GLY A 53 2.26 -3.73 10.38
CA GLY A 53 2.65 -5.01 9.79
C GLY A 53 2.54 -6.17 10.79
N VAL A 54 3.09 -7.32 10.40
CA VAL A 54 3.14 -8.53 11.25
C VAL A 54 4.55 -8.65 11.83
N PRO A 55 4.73 -8.84 13.15
CA PRO A 55 6.05 -9.08 13.74
C PRO A 55 6.72 -10.32 13.16
N HIS A 56 7.99 -10.18 12.78
CA HIS A 56 8.86 -11.27 12.35
C HIS A 56 9.88 -11.61 13.44
N ALA A 57 10.58 -12.73 13.30
CA ALA A 57 11.68 -13.11 14.17
C ALA A 57 12.91 -13.47 13.34
N VAL A 58 14.08 -13.01 13.76
CA VAL A 58 15.35 -13.37 13.10
C VAL A 58 15.72 -14.80 13.45
N THR A 59 16.12 -15.60 12.46
CA THR A 59 16.40 -17.03 12.64
C THR A 59 17.88 -17.34 12.94
N VAL A 60 18.75 -16.36 12.71
CA VAL A 60 20.20 -16.37 12.98
C VAL A 60 20.60 -14.99 13.49
N ASP A 61 21.79 -14.85 14.07
CA ASP A 61 22.31 -13.52 14.38
C ASP A 61 22.53 -12.73 13.09
N ASP A 62 22.18 -11.45 13.11
CA ASP A 62 22.27 -10.55 11.94
C ASP A 62 22.81 -9.18 12.37
N GLU A 63 23.18 -8.34 11.39
CA GLU A 63 23.62 -6.97 11.61
C GLU A 63 22.97 -6.03 10.61
N TYR A 64 22.40 -4.93 11.10
CA TYR A 64 21.78 -3.91 10.26
C TYR A 64 22.32 -2.53 10.63
N TYR A 65 22.94 -1.83 9.68
CA TYR A 65 23.59 -0.53 9.90
C TYR A 65 24.55 -0.49 11.11
N GLY A 66 25.31 -1.57 11.34
CA GLY A 66 26.23 -1.70 12.47
C GLY A 66 25.57 -2.11 13.80
N TYR A 67 24.25 -2.28 13.83
CA TYR A 67 23.52 -2.78 15.00
C TYR A 67 23.37 -4.29 14.94
N LYS A 68 23.85 -4.98 15.97
CA LYS A 68 23.66 -6.42 16.11
C LYS A 68 22.20 -6.75 16.44
N ILE A 69 21.63 -7.70 15.72
CA ILE A 69 20.29 -8.23 15.91
C ILE A 69 20.43 -9.72 16.25
N PRO A 70 20.36 -10.08 17.54
CA PRO A 70 20.46 -11.47 17.96
C PRO A 70 19.37 -12.37 17.36
N LYS A 71 19.69 -13.65 17.19
CA LYS A 71 18.72 -14.69 16.87
C LYS A 71 17.55 -14.66 17.85
N GLY A 72 16.33 -14.74 17.33
CA GLY A 72 15.10 -14.71 18.11
C GLY A 72 14.60 -13.30 18.42
N SER A 73 15.34 -12.24 18.07
CA SER A 73 14.84 -10.87 18.18
C SER A 73 13.59 -10.68 17.31
N THR A 74 12.58 -10.04 17.89
CA THR A 74 11.39 -9.59 17.16
C THR A 74 11.75 -8.40 16.28
N VAL A 75 11.50 -8.53 14.98
CA VAL A 75 11.66 -7.46 13.99
C VAL A 75 10.29 -7.09 13.47
N ILE A 76 9.89 -5.85 13.69
CA ILE A 76 8.69 -5.29 13.08
C ILE A 76 9.15 -4.49 11.86
N GLY A 77 8.70 -4.89 10.67
CA GLY A 77 9.11 -4.27 9.41
C GLY A 77 8.72 -2.80 9.35
N ASN A 78 9.66 -1.92 9.71
CA ASN A 78 9.56 -0.47 9.67
C ASN A 78 10.39 0.12 8.54
N SER A 79 9.85 0.19 7.33
CA SER A 79 10.68 0.66 6.20
C SER A 79 10.93 2.18 6.16
N THR A 80 10.90 2.88 7.32
CA THR A 80 11.73 4.07 7.54
C THR A 80 12.10 4.28 9.00
N CYS A 81 13.41 4.27 9.28
CA CYS A 81 14.01 5.00 10.39
C CYS A 81 13.97 6.50 10.08
N SER A 82 13.09 7.26 10.73
CA SER A 82 13.35 8.68 10.95
C SER A 82 14.03 8.80 12.32
N PRO A 83 15.29 9.26 12.41
CA PRO A 83 16.06 9.30 13.67
C PRO A 83 15.58 10.37 14.66
N LYS A 84 14.35 10.88 14.52
CA LYS A 84 13.83 12.01 15.32
C LYS A 84 12.58 11.71 16.14
N ILE A 85 12.12 10.46 16.19
CA ILE A 85 11.08 10.02 17.14
C ILE A 85 11.56 8.71 17.78
N LEU A 86 12.60 8.82 18.61
CA LEU A 86 12.64 8.08 19.86
C LEU A 86 11.75 8.92 20.77
N ASP A 87 10.49 8.58 21.06
CA ASP A 87 10.19 7.86 22.30
C ASP A 87 8.74 7.33 22.36
N VAL A 88 7.96 7.35 21.28
CA VAL A 88 6.58 6.83 21.31
C VAL A 88 6.23 6.10 20.01
N LEU A 89 6.15 4.77 20.08
CA LEU A 89 5.31 3.87 19.27
C LEU A 89 4.93 4.40 17.87
N ILE A 90 5.86 4.34 16.91
CA ILE A 90 5.58 4.78 15.53
C ILE A 90 5.06 3.61 14.70
N TRP A 91 3.92 3.86 14.05
CA TRP A 91 3.26 3.02 13.07
C TRP A 91 4.10 2.87 11.76
N PRO A 92 4.84 1.77 11.57
CA PRO A 92 5.81 1.63 10.49
C PRO A 92 5.24 1.66 9.08
N VAL A 93 4.07 1.06 8.86
CA VAL A 93 3.43 1.02 7.53
C VAL A 93 2.85 2.39 7.20
N PHE A 94 2.29 3.09 8.20
CA PHE A 94 1.81 4.45 8.03
C PHE A 94 2.93 5.41 7.63
N ALA A 95 4.11 5.30 8.26
CA ALA A 95 5.26 6.17 7.98
C ALA A 95 5.73 6.06 6.52
N MET A 96 5.83 4.85 5.95
CA MET A 96 6.16 4.68 4.53
C MET A 96 5.09 5.25 3.61
N SER A 97 3.83 4.96 3.93
CA SER A 97 2.68 5.47 3.18
C SER A 97 2.58 6.98 3.19
N HIS A 98 3.18 7.65 4.18
CA HIS A 98 3.14 9.10 4.35
C HIS A 98 4.49 9.79 4.19
N ASP A 99 5.49 9.13 3.60
CA ASP A 99 6.76 9.79 3.25
C ASP A 99 6.52 10.78 2.09
N PRO A 100 6.66 12.10 2.30
CA PRO A 100 6.41 13.10 1.26
C PRO A 100 7.41 13.02 0.09
N LYS A 101 8.58 12.37 0.26
CA LYS A 101 9.53 12.14 -0.83
C LYS A 101 9.01 11.13 -1.84
N ARG A 102 8.23 10.15 -1.38
CA ARG A 102 7.62 9.13 -2.22
C ARG A 102 6.20 9.51 -2.64
N TYR A 103 5.43 10.04 -1.71
CA TYR A 103 4.03 10.42 -1.90
C TYR A 103 3.86 11.91 -1.61
N PRO A 104 4.01 12.79 -2.61
CA PRO A 104 3.77 14.23 -2.43
C PRO A 104 2.38 14.48 -1.85
N ASN A 105 2.26 15.40 -0.88
CA ASN A 105 1.01 15.68 -0.14
C ASN A 105 0.34 14.41 0.42
N PRO A 106 1.01 13.63 1.27
CA PRO A 106 0.59 12.25 1.61
C PRO A 106 -0.77 12.16 2.33
N GLU A 107 -1.20 13.24 2.98
CA GLU A 107 -2.50 13.34 3.65
C GLU A 107 -3.67 13.51 2.67
N LEU A 108 -3.40 13.98 1.45
CA LEU A 108 -4.42 14.11 0.41
C LEU A 108 -4.69 12.73 -0.21
N PHE A 109 -5.97 12.38 -0.26
CA PHE A 109 -6.48 11.20 -0.95
C PHE A 109 -6.66 11.53 -2.45
N ASP A 110 -5.66 11.19 -3.26
CA ASP A 110 -5.62 11.51 -4.69
C ASP A 110 -5.21 10.29 -5.54
N PRO A 111 -6.15 9.38 -5.83
CA PRO A 111 -5.86 8.16 -6.59
C PRO A 111 -5.50 8.44 -8.05
N GLU A 112 -6.08 9.49 -8.65
CA GLU A 112 -5.86 9.86 -10.05
C GLU A 112 -4.41 10.28 -10.29
N ALA A 113 -3.90 11.21 -9.48
CA ALA A 113 -2.53 11.69 -9.62
C ALA A 113 -1.50 10.61 -9.26
N ARG A 114 -1.82 9.75 -8.28
CA ARG A 114 -0.85 8.78 -7.74
C ARG A 114 -0.75 7.48 -8.50
N PHE A 115 -1.87 6.90 -8.92
CA PHE A 115 -1.89 5.49 -9.37
C PHE A 115 -2.56 5.25 -10.72
N TYR A 116 -3.48 6.12 -11.15
CA TYR A 116 -4.27 5.89 -12.37
C TYR A 116 -3.41 5.65 -13.62
N LYS A 117 -2.39 6.48 -13.86
CA LYS A 117 -1.48 6.32 -15.02
C LYS A 117 -0.19 5.57 -14.70
N SER A 118 0.34 5.79 -13.50
CA SER A 118 1.67 5.32 -13.10
C SER A 118 1.67 3.83 -12.72
N HIS A 119 0.55 3.29 -12.24
CA HIS A 119 0.45 1.92 -11.74
C HIS A 119 -0.80 1.19 -12.29
N PRO A 120 -0.89 0.93 -13.61
CA PRO A 120 -2.09 0.36 -14.24
C PRO A 120 -2.35 -1.10 -13.84
N GLY A 121 -1.32 -1.88 -13.53
CA GLY A 121 -1.37 -3.27 -13.01
C GLY A 121 -2.12 -3.45 -11.69
N SER A 122 -2.37 -4.69 -11.26
CA SER A 122 -3.16 -4.96 -10.05
C SER A 122 -2.32 -4.69 -8.80
N ALA A 123 -2.96 -4.49 -7.64
CA ALA A 123 -2.21 -4.34 -6.39
C ALA A 123 -1.36 -5.60 -6.09
N ALA A 124 -1.84 -6.78 -6.48
CA ALA A 124 -1.10 -8.04 -6.42
C ALA A 124 0.20 -8.01 -7.25
N GLU A 125 0.11 -7.52 -8.49
CA GLU A 125 1.26 -7.42 -9.39
C GLU A 125 2.35 -6.52 -8.80
N TYR A 126 1.96 -5.38 -8.23
CA TYR A 126 2.91 -4.46 -7.61
C TYR A 126 3.47 -4.97 -6.28
N ALA A 127 2.68 -5.72 -5.50
CA ALA A 127 3.11 -6.30 -4.23
C ALA A 127 4.32 -7.24 -4.40
N THR A 128 4.41 -7.93 -5.54
CA THR A 128 5.48 -8.89 -5.83
C THR A 128 6.75 -8.28 -6.43
N LYS A 129 6.76 -6.99 -6.80
CA LYS A 129 7.96 -6.35 -7.38
C LYS A 129 9.13 -6.42 -6.40
N ARG A 130 10.31 -6.80 -6.92
CA ARG A 130 11.54 -6.95 -6.12
C ARG A 130 12.06 -5.61 -5.64
N ASN A 131 11.98 -4.58 -6.49
CA ASN A 131 12.34 -3.22 -6.14
C ASN A 131 11.21 -2.58 -5.33
N SER A 132 11.49 -2.16 -4.10
CA SER A 132 10.50 -1.55 -3.22
C SER A 132 10.00 -0.19 -3.74
N LEU A 133 10.77 0.48 -4.60
CA LEU A 133 10.38 1.76 -5.22
C LEU A 133 9.37 1.60 -6.36
N GLU A 134 9.30 0.41 -6.97
CA GLU A 134 8.34 0.09 -8.04
C GLU A 134 6.99 -0.38 -7.51
N ARG A 135 6.86 -0.55 -6.18
CA ARG A 135 5.60 -0.96 -5.54
C ARG A 135 4.65 0.23 -5.43
N ASP A 136 3.35 -0.02 -5.48
CA ASP A 136 2.31 1.00 -5.28
C ASP A 136 2.09 1.34 -3.81
N HIS A 137 1.96 0.34 -2.94
CA HIS A 137 1.83 0.48 -1.50
C HIS A 137 2.43 -0.74 -0.77
N PHE A 138 2.43 -0.68 0.57
CA PHE A 138 3.09 -1.70 1.41
C PHE A 138 2.15 -2.43 2.37
N ALA A 139 0.84 -2.25 2.21
CA ALA A 139 -0.18 -2.87 3.05
C ALA A 139 -0.12 -4.41 3.07
N TYR A 140 0.37 -5.06 2.01
CA TYR A 140 0.51 -6.52 1.97
C TYR A 140 1.80 -7.06 2.62
N GLY A 141 2.67 -6.19 3.13
CA GLY A 141 3.96 -6.59 3.68
C GLY A 141 5.02 -6.86 2.60
N HIS A 142 6.06 -7.62 2.97
CA HIS A 142 7.28 -7.71 2.18
C HIS A 142 7.96 -9.09 2.26
N GLY A 143 8.78 -9.36 1.24
CA GLY A 143 9.68 -10.50 1.22
C GLY A 143 8.96 -11.85 1.29
N ARG A 144 9.58 -12.82 1.96
CA ARG A 144 9.10 -14.22 2.03
C ARG A 144 7.76 -14.40 2.75
N ARG A 145 7.31 -13.39 3.50
CA ARG A 145 6.09 -13.43 4.33
C ARG A 145 5.07 -12.39 3.88
N ILE A 146 5.11 -12.02 2.60
CA ILE A 146 4.07 -11.19 1.99
C ILE A 146 2.70 -11.88 2.11
N CYS A 147 1.64 -11.08 2.22
CA CYS A 147 0.28 -11.57 2.34
C CYS A 147 -0.07 -12.51 1.18
N ALA A 148 -0.47 -13.75 1.48
CA ALA A 148 -0.90 -14.70 0.47
C ALA A 148 -2.24 -14.32 -0.17
N GLY A 149 -3.02 -13.45 0.47
CA GLY A 149 -4.30 -12.93 -0.05
C GLY A 149 -4.16 -11.59 -0.78
N SER A 150 -2.98 -11.28 -1.32
CA SER A 150 -2.83 -10.10 -2.19
C SER A 150 -3.39 -10.31 -3.60
N GLU A 151 -3.58 -11.58 -4.00
CA GLU A 151 -4.19 -12.01 -5.26
C GLU A 151 -5.68 -12.27 -5.12
#